data_AF-A0A350QTN7-F1
#
_entry.id   AF-A0A350QTN7-F1
#
_cell.length_a   1.000
_cell.length_b   1.000
_cell.length_c   1.000
_cell.angle_alpha   90.00
_cell.angle_beta   90.00
_cell.angle_gamma   90.00
#
_symmetry.space_group_name_H-M   'P 1'
#
loop_
_entity.id
_entity.type
_entity.pdbx_description
1 polymer ?
#
loop_
_entity_poly.entity_id
_entity_poly.type
_entity_poly.pdbx_seq_one_letter_code
_entity_poly.pdbx_strand_id
1 'polypeptide(L)'
;MKERFEKLSQLWAELPSSKKLGLGAALLGIVVVSAAILSWSGGSTDMRALVRGGDPKDMGEVIDVLKSNQIQYEYGETGDTILVPEENLAAMRMELAMKGLPKSGDVGFEIFDEGNFGISDFVQRTNHTRAIQGELARTIQMMDSIRSAKVFVVKPENNLLLSEDPNDRPSASVYVDTGGNTLDKSNVNAIQFLVSRAVKGVNKSNVSVLDNQGNVLSEEGESGGAAGIAGQMMKAYQAQERRLEEKIETMLAKIVGGKDKVVARVSVNLDTMSTTKLDEQFDPEGQVPRTTTTDKDDAKTVETQQGNNAAGMGANVPNVSQDATMQDPIMAESEEKRESKTTDFEISRTVTEEVQEPGAIKGRSAAVFIAKGETPRTDVAQIKEAVRNAIGANFDSGNNVNDLVTIHEVEFTESSVFGAAGQTLGQWQQLIDTYGPILKSLLGPLLAIIMFIVFLRMFKKFKPSEAEVQVLDEDDQQLLAGTRSLGSGLTPELLNDLIQEKPDNVGTALRRYLETGSSS
;
A
#
# COMPACT_ATOMS: atom_id res chain seq x y z
N MET A 1 -49.03 -35.74 -37.18
CA MET A 1 -49.79 -34.46 -37.15
C MET A 1 -50.73 -34.29 -38.35
N LYS A 2 -50.31 -34.61 -39.58
CA LYS A 2 -51.15 -34.46 -40.79
C LYS A 2 -52.47 -35.27 -40.75
N GLU A 3 -52.46 -36.53 -40.31
CA GLU A 3 -53.68 -37.35 -40.19
C GLU A 3 -54.71 -36.81 -39.19
N ARG A 4 -54.26 -36.10 -38.13
CA ARG A 4 -55.20 -35.51 -37.16
C ARG A 4 -55.88 -34.25 -37.72
N PHE A 5 -55.19 -33.52 -38.59
CA PHE A 5 -55.75 -32.39 -39.33
C PHE A 5 -56.76 -32.84 -40.38
N GLU A 6 -56.50 -33.95 -41.08
CA GLU A 6 -57.42 -34.50 -42.07
C GLU A 6 -58.71 -35.05 -41.44
N LYS A 7 -58.61 -35.72 -40.28
CA LYS A 7 -59.79 -36.17 -39.52
C LYS A 7 -60.66 -35.01 -39.01
N LEU A 8 -60.05 -33.90 -38.60
CA LEU A 8 -60.77 -32.68 -38.21
C LEU A 8 -61.45 -32.00 -39.41
N SER A 9 -60.80 -32.01 -40.57
CA SER A 9 -61.36 -31.49 -41.82
C SER A 9 -62.59 -32.29 -42.29
N GLN A 10 -62.56 -33.63 -42.20
CA GLN A 10 -63.70 -34.48 -42.53
C GLN A 10 -64.87 -34.30 -41.57
N LEU A 11 -64.60 -34.27 -40.25
CA LEU A 11 -65.64 -34.03 -39.24
C LEU A 11 -66.28 -32.65 -39.39
N TRP A 12 -65.53 -31.64 -39.85
CA TRP A 12 -66.06 -30.32 -40.17
C TRP A 12 -66.97 -30.34 -41.40
N ALA A 13 -66.66 -31.14 -42.42
CA ALA A 13 -67.45 -31.23 -43.65
C ALA A 13 -68.84 -31.87 -43.42
N GLU A 14 -68.93 -32.89 -42.56
CA GLU A 14 -70.17 -33.66 -42.28
C GLU A 14 -71.18 -32.94 -41.37
N LEU A 15 -70.82 -31.81 -40.76
CA LEU A 15 -71.73 -31.08 -39.87
C LEU A 15 -72.83 -30.29 -40.64
N PRO A 16 -74.11 -30.38 -40.22
CA PRO A 16 -75.19 -29.58 -40.80
C PRO A 16 -74.97 -28.07 -40.59
N SER A 17 -75.39 -27.25 -41.55
CA SER A 17 -75.06 -25.81 -41.64
C SER A 17 -75.44 -25.00 -40.39
N SER A 18 -76.46 -25.42 -39.64
CA SER A 18 -76.86 -24.82 -38.36
C SER A 18 -75.86 -25.10 -37.22
N LYS A 19 -75.21 -26.26 -37.19
CA LYS A 19 -74.17 -26.61 -36.21
C LYS A 19 -72.81 -25.98 -36.53
N LYS A 20 -72.49 -25.77 -37.81
CA LYS A 20 -71.31 -25.02 -38.26
C LYS A 20 -71.35 -23.56 -37.78
N LEU A 21 -72.51 -22.92 -37.85
CA LEU A 21 -72.72 -21.55 -37.38
C LEU A 21 -72.57 -21.46 -35.85
N GLY A 22 -73.15 -22.39 -35.10
CA GLY A 22 -73.03 -22.43 -33.64
C GLY A 22 -71.60 -22.67 -33.14
N LEU A 23 -70.85 -23.56 -33.81
CA LEU A 23 -69.46 -23.84 -33.45
C LEU A 23 -68.52 -22.68 -33.82
N GLY A 24 -68.77 -22.01 -34.95
CA GLY A 24 -68.07 -20.79 -35.34
C GLY A 24 -68.32 -19.63 -34.38
N ALA A 25 -69.56 -19.44 -33.94
CA ALA A 25 -69.92 -18.42 -32.95
C ALA A 25 -69.31 -18.71 -31.56
N ALA A 26 -69.26 -19.98 -31.15
CA ALA A 26 -68.61 -20.38 -29.90
C ALA A 26 -67.09 -20.15 -29.93
N LEU A 27 -66.42 -20.49 -31.05
CA LEU A 27 -65.00 -20.22 -31.26
C LEU A 27 -64.70 -18.72 -31.25
N LEU A 28 -65.53 -17.91 -31.93
CA LEU A 28 -65.40 -16.45 -31.90
C LEU A 28 -65.64 -15.88 -30.50
N GLY A 29 -66.63 -16.39 -29.77
CA GLY A 29 -66.90 -16.00 -28.39
C GLY A 29 -65.72 -16.29 -27.46
N ILE A 30 -65.10 -17.47 -27.59
CA ILE A 30 -63.89 -17.82 -26.84
C ILE A 30 -62.74 -16.87 -27.18
N VAL A 31 -62.50 -16.60 -28.47
CA VAL A 31 -61.43 -15.68 -28.89
C VAL A 31 -61.66 -14.25 -28.37
N VAL A 32 -62.89 -13.75 -28.41
CA VAL A 32 -63.25 -12.41 -27.90
C VAL A 32 -63.10 -12.34 -26.37
N VAL A 33 -63.53 -13.37 -25.64
CA VAL A 33 -63.38 -13.44 -24.18
C VAL A 33 -61.91 -13.56 -23.79
N SER A 34 -61.11 -14.38 -24.49
CA SER A 34 -59.67 -14.48 -24.27
C SER A 34 -58.95 -13.15 -24.56
N ALA A 35 -59.33 -12.45 -25.63
CA ALA A 35 -58.80 -11.13 -25.95
C ALA A 35 -59.19 -10.07 -24.89
N ALA A 36 -60.43 -10.13 -24.39
CA ALA A 36 -60.90 -9.23 -23.33
C ALA A 36 -60.15 -9.48 -22.00
N ILE A 37 -59.92 -10.73 -21.62
CA ILE A 37 -59.16 -11.09 -20.41
C ILE A 37 -57.70 -10.61 -20.52
N LEU A 38 -57.06 -10.79 -21.67
CA LEU A 38 -55.70 -10.31 -21.91
C LEU A 38 -55.62 -8.77 -21.93
N SER A 39 -56.65 -8.11 -22.47
CA SER A 39 -56.71 -6.64 -22.48
C SER A 39 -56.97 -6.05 -21.09
N TRP A 40 -57.62 -6.80 -20.19
CA TRP A 40 -57.95 -6.31 -18.84
C TRP A 40 -56.88 -6.67 -17.81
N SER A 41 -55.96 -7.61 -18.11
CA SER A 41 -54.83 -7.93 -17.22
C SER A 41 -53.66 -6.95 -17.32
N GLY A 42 -53.72 -5.94 -18.19
CA GLY A 42 -52.74 -4.85 -18.28
C GLY A 42 -52.97 -3.75 -17.24
N GLY A 43 -53.23 -4.13 -15.98
CA GLY A 43 -53.42 -3.18 -14.88
C GLY A 43 -52.19 -2.30 -14.69
N SER A 44 -52.40 -0.99 -14.55
CA SER A 44 -51.38 0.00 -14.22
C SER A 44 -50.61 -0.45 -12.98
N THR A 45 -49.40 -0.93 -13.18
CA THR A 45 -48.52 -1.33 -12.07
C THR A 45 -47.92 -0.06 -11.51
N ASP A 46 -48.16 0.23 -10.23
CA ASP A 46 -47.59 1.42 -9.60
C ASP A 46 -46.07 1.30 -9.54
N MET A 47 -45.40 2.13 -10.34
CA MET A 47 -43.94 2.17 -10.45
C MET A 47 -43.36 3.04 -9.34
N ARG A 48 -42.41 2.50 -8.58
CA ARG A 48 -41.71 3.22 -7.51
C ARG A 48 -40.21 3.18 -7.71
N ALA A 49 -39.53 4.26 -7.29
CA ALA A 49 -38.09 4.39 -7.41
C ALA A 49 -37.35 3.35 -6.54
N LEU A 50 -36.54 2.52 -7.19
CA LEU A 50 -35.65 1.56 -6.54
C LEU A 50 -34.33 2.21 -6.14
N VAL A 51 -33.70 2.95 -7.06
CA VAL A 51 -32.43 3.68 -6.88
C VAL A 51 -32.54 5.07 -7.50
N ARG A 52 -31.93 6.07 -6.87
CA ARG A 52 -31.87 7.48 -7.33
C ARG A 52 -30.42 7.97 -7.31
N GLY A 53 -30.00 8.71 -8.34
CA GLY A 53 -28.77 9.50 -8.33
C GLY A 53 -27.48 8.67 -8.24
N GLY A 54 -27.44 7.49 -8.86
CA GLY A 54 -26.22 6.67 -8.89
C GLY A 54 -25.33 6.95 -10.10
N ASP A 55 -24.05 6.59 -9.99
CA ASP A 55 -23.11 6.64 -11.10
C ASP A 55 -23.61 5.76 -12.28
N PRO A 56 -23.44 6.17 -13.55
CA PRO A 56 -23.88 5.38 -14.71
C PRO A 56 -23.39 3.93 -14.70
N LYS A 57 -22.21 3.67 -14.13
CA LYS A 57 -21.64 2.32 -14.01
C LYS A 57 -22.41 1.46 -13.00
N ASP A 58 -22.77 2.03 -11.86
CA ASP A 58 -23.56 1.34 -10.83
C ASP A 58 -25.00 1.13 -11.29
N MET A 59 -25.57 2.07 -12.05
CA MET A 59 -26.89 1.91 -12.67
C MET A 59 -26.90 0.75 -13.68
N GLY A 60 -25.81 0.55 -14.43
CA GLY A 60 -25.64 -0.61 -15.31
C GLY A 60 -25.71 -1.93 -14.55
N GLU A 61 -24.97 -2.05 -13.43
CA GLU A 61 -24.99 -3.26 -12.60
C GLU A 61 -26.37 -3.49 -11.95
N VAL A 62 -27.06 -2.45 -11.50
CA VAL A 62 -28.44 -2.53 -10.98
C VAL A 62 -29.40 -3.04 -12.07
N ILE A 63 -29.28 -2.54 -13.31
CA ILE A 63 -30.09 -2.98 -14.45
C ILE A 63 -29.80 -4.45 -14.78
N ASP A 64 -28.55 -4.90 -14.71
CA ASP A 64 -28.20 -6.30 -14.95
C ASP A 64 -28.85 -7.22 -13.91
N VAL A 65 -28.91 -6.79 -12.64
CA VAL A 65 -29.66 -7.51 -11.59
C VAL A 65 -31.15 -7.56 -11.91
N LEU A 66 -31.76 -6.44 -12.29
CA LEU A 66 -33.18 -6.39 -12.67
C LEU A 66 -33.51 -7.27 -13.88
N LYS A 67 -32.67 -7.27 -14.91
CA LYS A 67 -32.79 -8.14 -16.08
C LYS A 67 -32.63 -9.61 -15.72
N SER A 68 -31.67 -9.93 -14.85
CA SER A 68 -31.44 -11.31 -14.40
C SER A 68 -32.64 -11.88 -13.64
N ASN A 69 -33.34 -11.04 -12.88
CA ASN A 69 -34.56 -11.39 -12.17
C ASN A 69 -35.84 -11.18 -12.99
N GLN A 70 -35.73 -10.83 -14.28
CA GLN A 70 -36.86 -10.62 -15.20
C GLN A 70 -37.88 -9.57 -14.70
N ILE A 71 -37.42 -8.58 -13.95
CA ILE A 71 -38.25 -7.50 -13.42
C ILE A 71 -38.36 -6.39 -14.47
N GLN A 72 -39.59 -5.98 -14.76
CA GLN A 72 -39.85 -4.81 -15.60
C GLN A 72 -39.35 -3.55 -14.89
N TYR A 73 -38.67 -2.68 -15.62
CA TYR A 73 -38.12 -1.44 -15.09
C TYR A 73 -38.36 -0.29 -16.06
N GLU A 74 -38.47 0.92 -15.51
CA GLU A 74 -38.58 2.17 -16.27
C GLU A 74 -37.56 3.19 -15.77
N TYR A 75 -37.22 4.15 -16.62
CA TYR A 75 -36.36 5.27 -16.26
C TYR A 75 -37.22 6.45 -15.78
N GLY A 76 -36.76 7.14 -14.74
CA GLY A 76 -37.37 8.40 -14.30
C GLY A 76 -37.19 9.51 -15.33
N GLU A 77 -37.93 10.61 -15.17
CA GLU A 77 -37.94 11.74 -16.12
C GLU A 77 -36.54 12.31 -16.41
N THR A 78 -35.63 12.21 -15.45
CA THR A 78 -34.23 12.67 -15.49
C THR A 78 -33.22 11.61 -15.91
N GLY A 79 -33.63 10.34 -16.09
CA GLY A 79 -32.76 9.23 -16.48
C GLY A 79 -31.78 8.74 -15.41
N ASP A 80 -31.73 9.39 -14.25
CA ASP A 80 -30.87 9.10 -13.09
C ASP A 80 -31.54 8.19 -12.04
N THR A 81 -32.77 7.75 -12.32
CA THR A 81 -33.63 7.02 -11.40
C THR A 81 -34.18 5.78 -12.10
N ILE A 82 -34.10 4.63 -11.44
CA ILE A 82 -34.68 3.37 -11.93
C ILE A 82 -35.95 3.10 -11.13
N LEU A 83 -37.07 2.94 -11.83
CA LEU A 83 -38.36 2.58 -11.26
C LEU A 83 -38.67 1.11 -11.49
N VAL A 84 -39.27 0.47 -10.50
CA VAL A 84 -39.74 -0.92 -10.53
C VAL A 84 -41.16 -1.01 -9.96
N PRO A 85 -41.92 -2.06 -10.31
CA PRO A 85 -43.21 -2.35 -9.69
C PRO A 85 -43.14 -2.34 -8.16
N GLU A 86 -44.10 -1.71 -7.49
CA GLU A 86 -44.15 -1.64 -6.02
C GLU A 86 -44.09 -3.02 -5.35
N GLU A 87 -44.71 -4.03 -5.97
CA GLU A 87 -44.68 -5.43 -5.54
C GLU A 87 -43.26 -6.02 -5.44
N ASN A 88 -42.34 -5.59 -6.32
CA ASN A 88 -40.98 -6.13 -6.41
C ASN A 88 -39.96 -5.25 -5.69
N LEU A 89 -40.36 -4.07 -5.20
CA LEU A 89 -39.46 -3.07 -4.64
C LEU A 89 -38.73 -3.59 -3.38
N ALA A 90 -39.43 -4.25 -2.46
CA ALA A 90 -38.82 -4.76 -1.23
C ALA A 90 -37.82 -5.90 -1.52
N ALA A 91 -38.20 -6.84 -2.39
CA ALA A 91 -37.34 -7.95 -2.81
C ALA A 91 -36.09 -7.45 -3.52
N MET A 92 -36.24 -6.49 -4.44
CA MET A 92 -35.11 -5.92 -5.17
C MET A 92 -34.20 -5.07 -4.28
N ARG A 93 -34.72 -4.36 -3.29
CA ARG A 93 -33.86 -3.67 -2.30
C ARG A 93 -33.02 -4.66 -1.51
N MET A 94 -33.61 -5.77 -1.07
CA MET A 94 -32.87 -6.80 -0.36
C MET A 94 -31.79 -7.43 -1.25
N GLU A 95 -32.13 -7.75 -2.50
CA GLU A 95 -31.16 -8.38 -3.41
C GLU A 95 -30.03 -7.44 -3.82
N LEU A 96 -30.33 -6.17 -4.10
CA LEU A 96 -29.30 -5.17 -4.36
C LEU A 96 -28.40 -4.99 -3.13
N ALA A 97 -28.95 -4.96 -1.92
CA ALA A 97 -28.16 -4.90 -0.69
C ALA A 97 -27.26 -6.14 -0.52
N MET A 98 -27.75 -7.35 -0.82
CA MET A 98 -26.96 -8.58 -0.79
C MET A 98 -25.81 -8.56 -1.81
N LYS A 99 -25.99 -7.86 -2.93
CA LYS A 99 -24.96 -7.66 -3.96
C LYS A 99 -24.10 -6.42 -3.73
N GLY A 100 -24.34 -5.67 -2.65
CA GLY A 100 -23.62 -4.43 -2.33
C GLY A 100 -23.85 -3.30 -3.34
N LEU A 101 -25.04 -3.27 -3.95
CA LEU A 101 -25.45 -2.29 -4.95
C LEU A 101 -26.47 -1.27 -4.38
N PRO A 102 -26.42 0.00 -4.84
CA PRO A 102 -25.35 0.59 -5.63
C PRO A 102 -24.05 0.59 -4.81
N LYS A 103 -22.90 0.38 -5.46
CA LYS A 103 -21.62 0.58 -4.79
C LYS A 103 -21.63 2.06 -4.43
N SER A 104 -21.66 2.40 -3.16
CA SER A 104 -21.51 3.80 -2.76
C SER A 104 -20.18 4.27 -3.33
N GLY A 105 -20.22 5.00 -4.45
CA GLY A 105 -19.03 5.46 -5.14
C GLY A 105 -18.16 6.26 -4.19
N ASP A 106 -16.84 6.21 -4.40
CA ASP A 106 -15.93 7.07 -3.67
C ASP A 106 -16.33 8.53 -3.93
N VAL A 107 -16.92 9.17 -2.92
CA VAL A 107 -17.43 10.54 -2.99
C VAL A 107 -16.23 11.49 -3.14
N GLY A 108 -16.17 12.22 -4.26
CA GLY A 108 -15.14 13.20 -4.56
C GLY A 108 -15.57 14.59 -4.13
N PHE A 109 -15.21 15.61 -4.92
CA PHE A 109 -15.61 16.99 -4.64
C PHE A 109 -17.10 17.28 -4.90
N GLU A 110 -17.86 16.33 -5.46
CA GLU A 110 -19.29 16.50 -5.74
C GLU A 110 -20.12 16.71 -4.45
N ILE A 111 -19.60 16.29 -3.29
CA ILE A 111 -20.22 16.55 -1.97
C ILE A 111 -20.35 18.05 -1.64
N PHE A 112 -19.64 18.92 -2.36
CA PHE A 112 -19.70 20.37 -2.17
C PHE A 112 -20.68 21.08 -3.11
N ASP A 113 -21.20 20.40 -4.13
CA ASP A 113 -22.14 20.98 -5.08
C ASP A 113 -23.54 21.13 -4.45
N GLU A 114 -23.85 20.31 -3.45
CA GLU A 114 -25.05 20.45 -2.61
C GLU A 114 -24.86 21.56 -1.59
N GLY A 115 -25.46 22.73 -1.86
CA GLY A 115 -25.39 23.91 -1.01
C GLY A 115 -25.98 23.71 0.38
N ASN A 116 -25.18 23.20 1.31
CA ASN A 116 -25.55 23.09 2.73
C ASN A 116 -25.15 24.36 3.49
N PHE A 117 -26.11 25.25 3.71
CA PHE A 117 -25.94 26.41 4.59
C PHE A 117 -25.95 25.96 6.06
N GLY A 118 -25.00 26.45 6.87
CA GLY A 118 -24.94 26.19 8.31
C GLY A 118 -24.10 24.98 8.75
N ILE A 119 -23.23 24.44 7.88
CA ILE A 119 -22.29 23.38 8.27
C ILE A 119 -21.21 23.90 9.23
N SER A 120 -20.83 23.06 10.20
CA SER A 120 -19.68 23.33 11.09
C SER A 120 -18.35 23.19 10.33
N ASP A 121 -17.34 23.97 10.72
CA ASP A 121 -15.96 23.83 10.20
C ASP A 121 -15.43 22.40 10.31
N PHE A 122 -15.81 21.65 11.36
CA PHE A 122 -15.43 20.24 11.52
C PHE A 122 -15.99 19.38 10.38
N VAL A 123 -17.26 19.59 10.04
CA VAL A 123 -17.93 18.89 8.94
C VAL A 123 -17.29 19.29 7.60
N GLN A 124 -17.00 20.57 7.39
CA GLN A 124 -16.35 21.04 6.17
C GLN A 124 -14.95 20.42 5.98
N ARG A 125 -14.13 20.35 7.05
CA ARG A 125 -12.80 19.70 7.01
C ARG A 125 -12.90 18.20 6.77
N THR A 126 -13.89 17.54 7.38
CA THR A 126 -14.14 16.11 7.19
C THR A 126 -14.53 15.83 5.74
N ASN A 127 -15.48 16.60 5.20
CA ASN A 127 -15.91 16.48 3.81
C ASN A 127 -14.77 16.77 2.83
N HIS A 128 -13.93 17.77 3.12
CA HIS A 128 -12.76 18.08 2.28
C HIS A 128 -11.75 16.92 2.27
N THR A 129 -11.53 16.27 3.42
CA THR A 129 -10.64 15.11 3.49
C THR A 129 -11.23 13.90 2.77
N ARG A 130 -12.55 13.67 2.89
CA ARG A 130 -13.26 12.62 2.14
C ARG A 130 -13.18 12.84 0.63
N ALA A 131 -13.41 14.07 0.18
CA ALA A 131 -13.31 14.43 -1.23
C ALA A 131 -11.90 14.17 -1.80
N ILE A 132 -10.84 14.56 -1.07
CA ILE A 132 -9.46 14.27 -1.48
C ILE A 132 -9.19 12.77 -1.53
N GLN A 133 -9.68 11.99 -0.56
CA GLN A 133 -9.55 10.53 -0.57
C GLN A 133 -10.21 9.91 -1.80
N GLY A 134 -11.41 10.38 -2.17
CA GLY A 134 -12.12 9.94 -3.36
C GLY A 134 -11.42 10.29 -4.66
N GLU A 135 -10.96 11.54 -4.81
CA GLU A 135 -10.20 11.96 -5.99
C GLU A 135 -8.87 11.23 -6.14
N LEU A 136 -8.16 11.01 -5.03
CA LEU A 136 -6.93 10.22 -5.04
C LEU A 136 -7.20 8.77 -5.45
N ALA A 137 -8.26 8.15 -4.91
CA ALA A 137 -8.66 6.81 -5.29
C ALA A 137 -8.96 6.72 -6.79
N ARG A 138 -9.78 7.62 -7.34
CA ARG A 138 -10.06 7.68 -8.79
C ARG A 138 -8.81 7.91 -9.62
N THR A 139 -7.91 8.78 -9.17
CA THR A 139 -6.65 9.07 -9.88
C THR A 139 -5.72 7.86 -9.92
N ILE A 140 -5.59 7.15 -8.81
CA ILE A 140 -4.76 5.94 -8.73
C ILE A 140 -5.39 4.81 -9.58
N GLN A 141 -6.72 4.72 -9.63
CA GLN A 141 -7.44 3.76 -10.48
C GLN A 141 -7.24 3.99 -11.98
N MET A 142 -6.84 5.19 -12.42
CA MET A 142 -6.51 5.44 -13.83
C MET A 142 -5.19 4.80 -14.28
N MET A 143 -4.40 4.22 -13.37
CA MET A 143 -3.15 3.53 -13.69
C MET A 143 -3.42 2.11 -14.22
N ASP A 144 -2.78 1.73 -15.34
CA ASP A 144 -3.06 0.46 -16.06
C ASP A 144 -3.04 -0.81 -15.20
N SER A 145 -2.20 -0.86 -14.16
CA SER A 145 -2.03 -2.03 -13.29
C SER A 145 -3.00 -2.08 -12.11
N ILE A 146 -3.92 -1.12 -11.98
CA ILE A 146 -4.77 -0.94 -10.80
C ILE A 146 -6.23 -1.04 -11.21
N ARG A 147 -6.94 -2.03 -10.69
CA ARG A 147 -8.36 -2.26 -10.94
C ARG A 147 -9.24 -1.43 -10.02
N SER A 148 -8.88 -1.38 -8.74
CA SER A 148 -9.53 -0.53 -7.75
C SER A 148 -8.49 -0.02 -6.76
N ALA A 149 -8.74 1.15 -6.18
CA ALA A 149 -7.90 1.71 -5.15
C ALA A 149 -8.77 2.39 -4.10
N LYS A 150 -8.35 2.34 -2.84
CA LYS A 150 -8.97 3.05 -1.73
C LYS A 150 -7.88 3.74 -0.92
N VAL A 151 -8.12 5.00 -0.60
CA VAL A 151 -7.15 5.86 0.08
C VAL A 151 -7.71 6.30 1.42
N PHE A 152 -6.96 6.06 2.49
CA PHE A 152 -7.24 6.61 3.80
C PHE A 152 -6.19 7.66 4.13
N VAL A 153 -6.65 8.80 4.60
CA VAL A 153 -5.80 9.92 5.01
C VAL A 153 -6.16 10.26 6.44
N VAL A 154 -5.17 10.22 7.32
CA VAL A 154 -5.32 10.62 8.72
C VAL A 154 -4.60 11.95 8.90
N LYS A 155 -5.36 12.96 9.33
CA LYS A 155 -4.84 14.27 9.71
C LYS A 155 -5.17 14.50 11.18
N PRO A 156 -4.17 14.79 12.02
CA PRO A 156 -4.42 15.15 13.40
C PRO A 156 -5.18 16.48 13.49
N GLU A 157 -5.90 16.66 14.58
CA GLU A 157 -6.59 17.92 14.85
C GLU A 157 -5.58 19.03 15.12
N ASN A 158 -5.84 20.21 14.58
CA ASN A 158 -4.92 21.33 14.69
C ASN A 158 -5.04 21.95 16.10
N ASN A 159 -4.41 21.34 17.08
CA ASN A 159 -4.32 21.89 18.43
C ASN A 159 -3.32 23.05 18.37
N LEU A 160 -3.76 24.26 18.76
CA LEU A 160 -2.91 25.47 18.80
C LEU A 160 -1.74 25.36 19.82
N LEU A 161 -1.71 24.27 20.58
CA LEU A 161 -0.60 23.84 21.41
C LEU A 161 0.13 22.79 20.56
N LEU A 162 1.35 23.09 20.11
CA LEU A 162 2.15 22.11 19.39
C LEU A 162 2.27 20.85 20.26
N SER A 163 1.59 19.78 19.87
CA SER A 163 1.88 18.46 20.40
C SER A 163 3.33 18.16 19.98
N GLU A 164 4.24 18.02 20.94
CA GLU A 164 5.60 17.55 20.69
C GLU A 164 5.64 16.04 20.37
N ASP A 165 4.47 15.38 20.28
CA ASP A 165 4.38 13.96 19.97
C ASP A 165 4.77 13.70 18.50
N PRO A 166 5.87 12.98 18.23
CA PRO A 166 6.27 12.63 16.87
C PRO A 166 5.24 11.75 16.14
N ASN A 167 4.29 11.13 16.84
CA ASN A 167 3.19 10.36 16.27
C ASN A 167 2.04 11.25 15.76
N ASP A 168 2.02 12.54 16.09
CA ASP A 168 0.99 13.50 15.67
C ASP A 168 1.24 14.02 14.24
N ARG A 169 1.71 13.14 13.35
CA ARG A 169 2.06 13.46 11.96
C ARG A 169 0.99 12.95 11.01
N PRO A 170 0.60 13.75 9.99
CA PRO A 170 -0.28 13.27 8.93
C PRO A 170 0.30 12.02 8.26
N SER A 171 -0.56 11.03 8.04
CA SER A 171 -0.21 9.76 7.41
C SER A 171 -1.30 9.34 6.43
N ALA A 172 -0.96 8.41 5.53
CA ALA A 172 -1.92 7.86 4.59
C ALA A 172 -1.67 6.37 4.36
N SER A 173 -2.75 5.62 4.14
CA SER A 173 -2.68 4.25 3.67
C SER A 173 -3.45 4.12 2.36
N VAL A 174 -2.84 3.42 1.41
CA VAL A 174 -3.40 3.16 0.09
C VAL A 174 -3.57 1.67 -0.06
N TYR A 175 -4.79 1.24 -0.26
CA TYR A 175 -5.11 -0.12 -0.69
C TYR A 175 -5.26 -0.13 -2.21
N VAL A 176 -4.60 -1.08 -2.88
CA VAL A 176 -4.71 -1.27 -4.32
C VAL A 176 -5.09 -2.72 -4.65
N ASP A 177 -6.13 -2.89 -5.46
CA ASP A 177 -6.46 -4.16 -6.09
C ASP A 177 -5.86 -4.16 -7.49
N THR A 178 -4.81 -4.97 -7.68
CA THR A 178 -4.16 -5.17 -8.97
C THR A 178 -4.80 -6.29 -9.78
N GLY A 179 -5.79 -6.98 -9.22
CA GLY A 179 -6.45 -8.08 -9.88
C GLY A 179 -5.63 -9.35 -10.04
N GLY A 180 -4.54 -9.49 -9.28
CA GLY A 180 -3.62 -10.63 -9.33
C GLY A 180 -2.29 -10.33 -10.04
N ASN A 181 -2.11 -9.12 -10.58
CA ASN A 181 -0.83 -8.67 -11.13
C ASN A 181 0.07 -8.13 -10.02
N THR A 182 1.39 -8.24 -10.18
CA THR A 182 2.34 -7.60 -9.28
C THR A 182 2.52 -6.13 -9.67
N LEU A 183 2.48 -5.22 -8.69
CA LEU A 183 2.71 -3.80 -8.93
C LEU A 183 4.22 -3.50 -8.88
N ASP A 184 4.74 -2.86 -9.92
CA ASP A 184 6.15 -2.47 -9.97
C ASP A 184 6.50 -1.41 -8.92
N LYS A 185 7.75 -1.46 -8.42
CA LYS A 185 8.28 -0.45 -7.47
C LYS A 185 8.15 0.98 -7.99
N SER A 186 8.23 1.18 -9.31
CA SER A 186 8.02 2.51 -9.91
C SER A 186 6.60 3.02 -9.67
N ASN A 187 5.59 2.16 -9.86
CA ASN A 187 4.19 2.50 -9.65
C ASN A 187 3.90 2.75 -8.17
N VAL A 188 4.45 1.92 -7.27
CA VAL A 188 4.35 2.15 -5.82
C VAL A 188 4.93 3.52 -5.44
N ASN A 189 6.13 3.85 -5.94
CA ASN A 189 6.76 5.13 -5.69
C ASN A 189 5.96 6.32 -6.23
N ALA A 190 5.33 6.17 -7.40
CA ALA A 190 4.47 7.18 -8.01
C ALA A 190 3.21 7.41 -7.15
N ILE A 191 2.57 6.34 -6.67
CA ILE A 191 1.43 6.42 -5.75
C ILE A 191 1.81 7.16 -4.47
N GLN A 192 2.91 6.76 -3.81
CA GLN A 192 3.38 7.44 -2.60
C GLN A 192 3.67 8.93 -2.86
N PHE A 193 4.27 9.25 -4.00
CA PHE A 193 4.56 10.64 -4.38
C PHE A 193 3.27 11.44 -4.59
N LEU A 194 2.31 10.91 -5.35
CA LEU A 194 1.02 11.53 -5.60
C LEU A 194 0.29 11.86 -4.29
N VAL A 195 0.17 10.87 -3.39
CA VAL A 195 -0.50 11.05 -2.09
C VAL A 195 0.21 12.08 -1.22
N SER A 196 1.54 12.02 -1.13
CA SER A 196 2.33 12.98 -0.35
C SER A 196 2.19 14.43 -0.83
N ARG A 197 1.96 14.62 -2.14
CA ARG A 197 1.80 15.96 -2.73
C ARG A 197 0.36 16.46 -2.70
N ALA A 198 -0.62 15.56 -2.74
CA ALA A 198 -2.03 15.91 -2.63
C ALA A 198 -2.44 16.25 -1.19
N VAL A 199 -1.78 15.67 -0.20
CA VAL A 199 -2.11 15.87 1.22
C VAL A 199 -1.04 16.68 1.93
N LYS A 200 -1.39 17.91 2.32
CA LYS A 200 -0.49 18.78 3.09
C LYS A 200 0.00 18.08 4.37
N GLY A 201 1.32 18.06 4.55
CA GLY A 201 1.99 17.53 5.74
C GLY A 201 2.24 16.02 5.74
N VAL A 202 1.82 15.29 4.70
CA VAL A 202 2.15 13.87 4.53
C VAL A 202 3.48 13.74 3.80
N ASN A 203 4.46 13.07 4.42
CA ASN A 203 5.72 12.71 3.78
C ASN A 203 5.59 11.37 3.04
N LYS A 204 6.38 11.15 1.98
CA LYS A 204 6.41 9.89 1.23
C LYS A 204 6.66 8.66 2.12
N SER A 205 7.48 8.81 3.16
CA SER A 205 7.78 7.78 4.16
C SER A 205 6.58 7.35 5.01
N ASN A 206 5.56 8.21 5.11
CA ASN A 206 4.35 8.00 5.92
C ASN A 206 3.15 7.58 5.05
N VAL A 207 3.42 7.12 3.82
CA VAL A 207 2.42 6.58 2.90
C VAL A 207 2.66 5.09 2.73
N SER A 208 1.79 4.29 3.34
CA SER A 208 1.85 2.83 3.23
C SER A 208 0.96 2.36 2.07
N VAL A 209 1.50 1.52 1.19
CA VAL A 209 0.79 0.98 0.02
C VAL A 209 0.66 -0.53 0.19
N LEU A 210 -0.57 -1.04 0.14
CA LEU A 210 -0.89 -2.45 0.35
C LEU A 210 -1.61 -3.02 -0.86
N ASP A 211 -1.31 -4.26 -1.22
CA ASP A 211 -2.01 -4.97 -2.29
C ASP A 211 -3.22 -5.79 -1.79
N ASN A 212 -3.97 -6.37 -2.72
CA ASN A 212 -5.09 -7.26 -2.46
C ASN A 212 -4.69 -8.63 -1.86
N GLN A 213 -3.40 -8.96 -1.81
CA GLN A 213 -2.87 -10.18 -1.19
C GLN A 213 -2.38 -9.95 0.24
N GLY A 214 -2.45 -8.71 0.74
CA GLY A 214 -1.99 -8.34 2.08
C GLY A 214 -0.48 -8.04 2.15
N ASN A 215 0.21 -7.91 1.02
CA ASN A 215 1.60 -7.49 1.00
C ASN A 215 1.70 -5.97 1.10
N VAL A 216 2.55 -5.50 2.02
CA VAL A 216 2.96 -4.09 2.05
C VAL A 216 4.01 -3.88 0.96
N LEU A 217 3.64 -3.11 -0.06
CA LEU A 217 4.49 -2.82 -1.22
C LEU A 217 5.38 -1.60 -1.00
N SER A 218 4.96 -0.69 -0.12
CA SER A 218 5.77 0.44 0.32
C SER A 218 6.90 -0.04 1.23
N GLU A 219 8.13 0.37 0.95
CA GLU A 219 9.19 0.26 1.94
C GLU A 219 8.87 1.26 3.06
N GLU A 220 8.43 0.75 4.21
CA GLU A 220 8.08 1.58 5.37
C GLU A 220 9.31 2.36 5.81
N GLY A 221 9.13 3.67 5.99
CA GLY A 221 10.18 4.60 6.37
C GLY A 221 10.74 4.39 7.79
N GLU A 222 10.47 3.26 8.44
CA GLU A 222 11.13 2.84 9.69
C GLU A 222 12.61 2.46 9.49
N SER A 223 13.20 2.90 8.38
CA SER A 223 14.65 2.92 8.18
C SER A 223 15.31 4.24 8.58
N GLY A 224 14.63 5.11 9.34
CA GLY A 224 15.19 6.34 9.92
C GLY A 224 16.29 6.14 10.99
N GLY A 225 16.83 4.93 11.12
CA GLY A 225 17.92 4.60 12.03
C GLY A 225 19.02 3.79 11.33
N ALA A 226 20.14 3.59 12.02
CA ALA A 226 21.32 2.90 11.50
C ALA A 226 21.03 1.52 10.86
N ALA A 227 20.05 0.78 11.38
CA ALA A 227 19.63 -0.52 10.83
C ALA A 227 18.97 -0.42 9.45
N GLY A 228 18.22 0.64 9.21
CA GLY A 228 17.54 0.90 7.94
C GLY A 228 18.49 1.31 6.83
N ILE A 229 19.42 2.22 7.16
CA ILE A 229 20.53 2.61 6.29
C ILE A 229 21.38 1.38 5.95
N ALA A 230 21.70 0.54 6.93
CA ALA A 230 22.44 -0.70 6.71
C ALA A 230 21.70 -1.66 5.75
N GLY A 231 20.38 -1.79 5.87
CA GLY A 231 19.57 -2.60 4.95
C GLY A 231 19.54 -2.06 3.52
N GLN A 232 19.44 -0.74 3.34
CA GLN A 232 19.54 -0.10 2.02
C GLN A 232 20.95 -0.26 1.42
N MET A 233 21.99 -0.10 2.24
CA MET A 233 23.38 -0.37 1.87
C MET A 233 23.53 -1.79 1.35
N MET A 234 23.06 -2.79 2.10
CA MET A 234 23.14 -4.20 1.72
C MET A 234 22.45 -4.47 0.37
N LYS A 235 21.27 -3.91 0.13
CA LYS A 235 20.56 -4.01 -1.16
C LYS A 235 21.38 -3.39 -2.30
N ALA A 236 21.97 -2.21 -2.07
CA ALA A 236 22.82 -1.56 -3.06
C ALA A 236 24.06 -2.39 -3.40
N TYR A 237 24.63 -3.11 -2.41
CA TYR A 237 25.77 -4.00 -2.61
C TYR A 237 25.42 -5.26 -3.37
N GLN A 238 24.33 -5.93 -3.03
CA GLN A 238 23.84 -7.07 -3.82
C GLN A 238 23.58 -6.67 -5.28
N ALA A 239 23.09 -5.45 -5.51
CA ALA A 239 22.94 -4.92 -6.87
C ALA A 239 24.28 -4.68 -7.58
N GLN A 240 25.32 -4.25 -6.86
CA GLN A 240 26.68 -4.12 -7.41
C GLN A 240 27.32 -5.49 -7.70
N GLU A 241 27.18 -6.47 -6.80
CA GLU A 241 27.62 -7.85 -7.01
C GLU A 241 26.97 -8.42 -8.27
N ARG A 242 25.65 -8.36 -8.37
CA ARG A 242 24.90 -8.85 -9.54
C ARG A 242 25.33 -8.13 -10.84
N ARG A 243 25.57 -6.83 -10.79
CA ARG A 243 26.07 -6.05 -11.94
C ARG A 243 27.45 -6.53 -12.37
N LEU A 244 28.35 -6.84 -11.44
CA LEU A 244 29.67 -7.37 -11.73
C LEU A 244 29.61 -8.80 -12.25
N GLU A 245 28.75 -9.66 -11.68
CA GLU A 245 28.47 -11.00 -12.18
C GLU A 245 28.02 -10.94 -13.65
N GLU A 246 27.01 -10.13 -13.96
CA GLU A 246 26.49 -9.98 -15.32
C GLU A 246 27.54 -9.42 -16.29
N LYS A 247 28.37 -8.47 -15.83
CA LYS A 247 29.49 -7.93 -16.63
C LYS A 247 30.52 -9.02 -16.96
N ILE A 248 30.85 -9.89 -16.01
CA ILE A 248 31.78 -11.01 -16.22
C ILE A 248 31.16 -12.04 -17.17
N GLU A 249 29.91 -12.46 -16.91
CA GLU A 249 29.19 -13.43 -17.73
C GLU A 249 29.07 -12.97 -19.18
N THR A 250 28.63 -11.73 -19.43
CA THR A 250 28.45 -11.19 -20.79
C THR A 250 29.75 -11.02 -21.54
N MET A 251 30.84 -10.67 -20.84
CA MET A 251 32.18 -10.60 -21.42
C MET A 251 32.69 -11.99 -21.82
N LEU A 252 32.61 -12.97 -20.91
CA LEU A 252 33.11 -14.32 -21.14
C LEU A 252 32.23 -15.15 -22.07
N ALA A 253 30.93 -14.89 -22.12
CA ALA A 253 29.98 -15.55 -23.02
C ALA A 253 30.42 -15.45 -24.49
N LYS A 254 31.01 -14.31 -24.88
CA LYS A 254 31.56 -14.11 -26.25
C LYS A 254 32.77 -14.99 -26.55
N ILE A 255 33.51 -15.40 -25.53
CA ILE A 255 34.71 -16.23 -25.65
C ILE A 255 34.33 -17.72 -25.62
N VAL A 256 33.41 -18.11 -24.72
CA VAL A 256 33.06 -19.52 -24.49
C VAL A 256 31.89 -20.02 -25.36
N GLY A 257 31.26 -19.11 -26.12
CA GLY A 257 30.21 -19.42 -27.08
C GLY A 257 28.82 -19.59 -26.45
N GLY A 258 28.50 -18.81 -25.41
CA GLY A 258 27.16 -18.78 -24.79
C GLY A 258 27.19 -18.31 -23.34
N LYS A 259 26.10 -17.67 -22.89
CA LYS A 259 25.93 -17.23 -21.49
C LYS A 259 25.76 -18.43 -20.55
N ASP A 260 25.13 -19.50 -21.03
CA ASP A 260 24.87 -20.73 -20.25
C ASP A 260 26.13 -21.54 -19.95
N LYS A 261 27.28 -21.15 -20.51
CA LYS A 261 28.59 -21.80 -20.35
C LYS A 261 29.51 -21.05 -19.37
N VAL A 262 29.01 -20.01 -18.72
CA VAL A 262 29.73 -19.21 -17.72
C VAL A 262 28.84 -19.01 -16.50
N VAL A 263 29.38 -19.29 -15.33
CA VAL A 263 28.76 -18.88 -14.06
C VAL A 263 29.79 -18.07 -13.29
N ALA A 264 29.47 -16.79 -13.04
CA ALA A 264 30.31 -15.92 -12.25
C ALA A 264 29.63 -15.60 -10.91
N ARG A 265 30.40 -15.65 -9.82
CA ARG A 265 29.99 -15.20 -8.50
C ARG A 265 30.97 -14.16 -8.02
N VAL A 266 30.45 -13.01 -7.60
CA VAL A 266 31.26 -11.89 -7.11
C VAL A 266 30.86 -11.58 -5.68
N SER A 267 31.84 -11.38 -4.81
CA SER A 267 31.63 -10.93 -3.44
C SER A 267 32.35 -9.61 -3.21
N VAL A 268 31.64 -8.64 -2.61
CA VAL A 268 32.19 -7.33 -2.26
C VAL A 268 32.33 -7.25 -0.74
N ASN A 269 33.56 -7.10 -0.26
CA ASN A 269 33.85 -6.91 1.16
C ASN A 269 33.92 -5.41 1.47
N LEU A 270 33.30 -5.00 2.57
CA LEU A 270 33.00 -3.61 2.90
C LEU A 270 33.59 -3.21 4.25
N ASP A 271 33.92 -1.94 4.36
CA ASP A 271 34.12 -1.32 5.66
C ASP A 271 32.79 -0.82 6.22
N THR A 272 32.30 -1.50 7.25
CA THR A 272 31.10 -1.07 7.98
C THR A 272 31.44 -0.10 9.11
N MET A 273 32.73 0.20 9.31
CA MET A 273 33.17 1.10 10.36
C MET A 273 32.96 2.55 9.90
N SER A 274 32.22 3.31 10.71
CA SER A 274 32.23 4.77 10.63
C SER A 274 33.26 5.26 11.64
N THR A 275 34.20 6.11 11.23
CA THR A 275 35.21 6.66 12.13
C THR A 275 35.40 8.13 11.86
N THR A 276 35.33 8.94 12.91
CA THR A 276 35.72 10.35 12.87
C THR A 276 37.07 10.46 13.57
N LYS A 277 38.09 10.85 12.81
CA LYS A 277 39.43 11.11 13.34
C LYS A 277 39.63 12.62 13.43
N LEU A 278 39.90 13.08 14.65
CA LEU A 278 40.28 14.45 14.93
C LEU A 278 41.79 14.48 15.19
N ASP A 279 42.54 15.10 14.29
CA ASP A 279 43.98 15.29 14.44
C ASP A 279 44.26 16.77 14.75
N GLU A 280 44.86 17.03 15.91
CA GLU A 280 45.22 18.37 16.36
C GLU A 280 46.74 18.50 16.40
N GLN A 281 47.29 19.26 15.45
CA GLN A 281 48.71 19.47 15.33
C GLN A 281 49.06 20.93 15.67
N PHE A 282 50.05 21.09 16.55
CA PHE A 282 50.63 22.38 16.92
C PHE A 282 51.97 22.55 16.21
N ASP A 283 52.17 23.69 15.56
CA ASP A 283 53.47 24.04 14.98
C ASP A 283 54.28 24.86 15.99
N PRO A 284 55.32 24.29 16.61
CA PRO A 284 56.14 25.00 17.59
C PRO A 284 57.03 26.09 16.97
N GLU A 285 57.21 26.14 15.65
CA GLU A 285 58.03 27.15 14.97
C GLU A 285 57.21 28.35 14.49
N GLY A 286 55.91 28.17 14.27
CA GLY A 286 54.94 29.21 13.89
C GLY A 286 54.43 30.07 15.06
N GLN A 287 55.26 30.35 16.07
CA GLN A 287 54.87 31.15 17.23
C GLN A 287 54.82 32.64 16.89
N VAL A 288 53.66 33.26 17.05
CA VAL A 288 53.51 34.71 16.85
C VAL A 288 53.24 35.38 18.21
N PRO A 289 54.05 36.36 18.65
CA PRO A 289 53.79 37.07 19.90
C PRO A 289 52.47 37.84 19.78
N ARG A 290 51.50 37.52 20.63
CA ARG A 290 50.17 38.14 20.67
C ARG A 290 50.19 39.42 21.52
N THR A 291 50.78 39.32 22.71
CA THR A 291 50.89 40.45 23.64
C THR A 291 52.27 40.43 24.27
N THR A 292 52.90 41.60 24.35
CA THR A 292 54.15 41.79 25.11
C THR A 292 53.90 42.87 26.14
N THR A 293 53.91 42.51 27.41
CA THR A 293 53.88 43.47 28.51
C THR A 293 55.30 43.65 29.00
N THR A 294 55.76 44.90 29.06
CA THR A 294 57.09 45.25 29.54
C THR A 294 56.93 46.26 30.66
N ASP A 295 57.19 45.82 31.88
CA ASP A 295 57.19 46.64 33.08
C ASP A 295 58.62 47.12 33.31
N LYS A 296 58.82 48.44 33.28
CA LYS A 296 60.09 49.10 33.54
C LYS A 296 59.96 49.97 34.78
N ASP A 297 60.65 49.58 35.84
CA ASP A 297 60.84 50.39 37.03
C ASP A 297 62.24 51.00 36.97
N ASP A 298 62.29 52.29 36.70
CA ASP A 298 63.51 53.11 36.79
C ASP A 298 63.44 53.94 38.06
N ALA A 299 64.22 53.57 39.09
CA ALA A 299 64.33 54.31 40.33
C ALA A 299 65.66 55.06 40.37
N LYS A 300 65.58 56.39 40.47
CA LYS A 300 66.75 57.26 40.57
C LYS A 300 66.72 58.00 41.90
N THR A 301 67.63 57.64 42.79
CA THR A 301 67.76 58.26 44.12
C THR A 301 69.00 59.14 44.13
N VAL A 302 68.80 60.43 44.40
CA VAL A 302 69.89 61.40 44.56
C VAL A 302 69.87 61.87 46.00
N GLU A 303 70.89 61.49 46.77
CA GLU A 303 71.07 61.98 48.13
C GLU A 303 72.01 63.18 48.12
N THR A 304 71.54 64.31 48.67
CA THR A 304 72.36 65.50 48.88
C THR A 304 72.51 65.71 50.39
N GLN A 305 73.72 65.51 50.93
CA GLN A 305 73.97 65.76 52.35
C GLN A 305 74.08 67.27 52.60
N GLN A 306 73.16 67.83 53.39
CA GLN A 306 73.33 69.15 54.00
C GLN A 306 74.25 69.00 55.22
N GLY A 307 75.40 69.66 55.18
CA GLY A 307 76.46 69.54 56.18
C GLY A 307 75.96 69.82 57.59
N ASN A 308 76.01 68.80 58.44
CA ASN A 308 75.87 68.96 59.88
C ASN A 308 76.99 68.19 60.57
N ASN A 309 77.91 68.94 61.18
CA ASN A 309 79.04 68.43 61.95
C ASN A 309 78.56 67.76 63.24
N ALA A 310 78.63 66.43 63.31
CA ALA A 310 78.58 65.69 64.57
C ALA A 310 79.40 64.41 64.48
N ALA A 311 80.19 64.15 65.53
CA ALA A 311 81.33 63.26 65.56
C ALA A 311 80.98 61.77 65.63
N GLY A 312 81.73 60.92 64.92
CA GLY A 312 81.67 59.46 65.07
C GLY A 312 82.34 58.65 63.96
N MET A 313 83.68 58.56 64.02
CA MET A 313 84.57 57.51 63.46
C MET A 313 84.30 56.87 62.08
N GLY A 314 85.24 57.13 61.15
CA GLY A 314 85.94 56.05 60.42
C GLY A 314 85.68 55.87 58.92
N ALA A 315 85.99 56.86 58.08
CA ALA A 315 86.15 56.64 56.63
C ALA A 315 87.63 56.57 56.26
N ASN A 316 88.09 55.36 55.98
CA ASN A 316 89.40 55.05 55.40
C ASN A 316 89.49 55.58 53.97
N VAL A 317 90.11 56.75 53.77
CA VAL A 317 90.51 57.23 52.43
C VAL A 317 91.91 57.87 52.47
N PRO A 318 92.87 57.36 51.69
CA PRO A 318 94.18 57.98 51.53
C PRO A 318 94.12 59.23 50.63
N ASN A 319 94.72 60.31 51.12
CA ASN A 319 95.40 61.36 50.36
C ASN A 319 94.57 62.19 49.37
N VAL A 320 94.08 63.35 49.81
CA VAL A 320 93.87 64.52 48.94
C VAL A 320 94.40 65.79 49.60
N SER A 321 95.18 66.53 48.83
CA SER A 321 95.91 67.76 49.17
C SER A 321 94.99 68.94 49.49
N GLN A 322 95.38 69.72 50.51
CA GLN A 322 94.79 71.01 50.87
C GLN A 322 95.13 72.08 49.82
N ASP A 323 94.27 72.29 48.83
CA ASP A 323 94.01 73.62 48.26
C ASP A 323 92.83 73.57 47.28
N ALA A 324 91.63 73.98 47.73
CA ALA A 324 90.51 74.38 46.87
C ALA A 324 89.40 74.97 47.74
N THR A 325 89.35 76.31 47.83
CA THR A 325 88.17 77.05 48.26
C THR A 325 87.09 76.95 47.19
N MET A 326 86.30 75.87 47.18
CA MET A 326 84.92 75.82 46.65
C MET A 326 84.25 74.55 47.21
N GLN A 327 83.11 74.74 47.87
CA GLN A 327 82.35 73.67 48.52
C GLN A 327 81.23 73.24 47.57
N ASP A 328 81.53 72.34 46.63
CA ASP A 328 80.49 71.62 45.90
C ASP A 328 80.01 70.43 46.76
N PRO A 329 78.68 70.22 46.91
CA PRO A 329 78.16 69.12 47.70
C PRO A 329 78.49 67.77 47.05
N ILE A 330 78.94 66.80 47.85
CA ILE A 330 79.10 65.41 47.43
C ILE A 330 77.69 64.85 47.17
N MET A 331 77.34 64.65 45.90
CA MET A 331 76.09 64.01 45.49
C MET A 331 76.34 62.51 45.32
N ALA A 332 75.59 61.68 46.05
CA ALA A 332 75.54 60.24 45.82
C ALA A 332 74.29 59.95 44.99
N GLU A 333 74.49 59.41 43.79
CA GLU A 333 73.43 59.05 42.85
C GLU A 333 73.39 57.53 42.72
N SER A 334 72.24 56.94 43.03
CA SER A 334 71.96 55.52 42.85
C SER A 334 70.84 55.36 41.83
N GLU A 335 71.10 54.56 40.79
CA GLU A 335 70.14 54.23 39.75
C GLU A 335 69.87 52.73 39.79
N GLU A 336 68.63 52.33 40.05
CA GLU A 336 68.18 50.94 39.99
C GLU A 336 67.19 50.81 38.83
N LYS A 337 67.49 49.89 37.91
CA LYS A 337 66.63 49.58 36.77
C LYS A 337 66.16 48.14 36.87
N ARG A 338 64.85 47.94 36.89
CA ARG A 338 64.22 46.63 36.81
C ARG A 338 63.33 46.57 35.58
N GLU A 339 63.64 45.67 34.68
CA GLU A 339 62.83 45.37 33.50
C GLU A 339 62.27 43.96 33.62
N SER A 340 60.94 43.83 33.57
CA SER A 340 60.24 42.56 33.49
C SER A 340 59.47 42.49 32.17
N LYS A 341 59.73 41.46 31.36
CA LYS A 341 59.07 41.27 30.06
C LYS A 341 58.33 39.94 30.04
N THR A 342 57.01 40.01 29.91
CA THR A 342 56.15 38.83 29.71
C THR A 342 55.63 38.87 28.27
N THR A 343 55.83 37.80 27.52
CA THR A 343 55.37 37.69 26.12
C THR A 343 54.45 36.48 25.99
N ASP A 344 53.21 36.73 25.61
CA ASP A 344 52.22 35.70 25.30
C ASP A 344 52.33 35.34 23.82
N PHE A 345 52.48 34.06 23.51
CA PHE A 345 52.55 33.57 22.13
C PHE A 345 51.24 32.90 21.73
N GLU A 346 50.78 33.17 20.51
CA GLU A 346 49.76 32.36 19.84
C GLU A 346 50.51 31.28 19.03
N ILE A 347 50.24 30.01 19.31
CA ILE A 347 50.81 28.88 18.56
C ILE A 347 49.83 28.53 17.45
N SER A 348 50.32 28.41 16.21
CA SER A 348 49.44 28.00 15.12
C SER A 348 48.95 26.56 15.35
N ARG A 349 47.62 26.39 15.20
CA ARG A 349 46.93 25.12 15.40
C ARG A 349 46.27 24.71 14.10
N THR A 350 46.61 23.52 13.61
CA THR A 350 45.89 22.89 12.50
C THR A 350 45.01 21.78 13.05
N VAL A 351 43.71 21.88 12.79
CA VAL A 351 42.74 20.85 13.16
C VAL A 351 42.28 20.18 11.86
N THR A 352 42.60 18.90 11.72
CA THR A 352 42.13 18.09 10.59
C THR A 352 41.05 17.15 11.10
N GLU A 353 39.82 17.33 10.61
CA GLU A 353 38.70 16.41 10.85
C GLU A 353 38.53 15.52 9.62
N GLU A 354 38.83 14.23 9.78
CA GLU A 354 38.62 13.22 8.76
C GLU A 354 37.43 12.35 9.14
N VAL A 355 36.37 12.41 8.35
CA VAL A 355 35.16 11.60 8.53
C VAL A 355 35.18 10.46 7.52
N GLN A 356 35.42 9.25 8.02
CA GLN A 356 35.30 8.03 7.22
C GLN A 356 33.85 7.53 7.28
N GLU A 357 33.14 7.69 6.17
CA GLU A 357 31.78 7.18 6.02
C GLU A 357 31.77 5.65 5.87
N PRO A 358 30.79 4.94 6.46
CA PRO A 358 30.64 3.50 6.27
C PRO A 358 30.23 3.20 4.82
N GLY A 359 30.74 2.10 4.27
CA GLY A 359 30.42 1.64 2.92
C GLY A 359 31.57 1.73 1.91
N ALA A 360 32.77 2.11 2.35
CA ALA A 360 33.97 1.95 1.55
C ALA A 360 34.20 0.47 1.19
N ILE A 361 34.59 0.19 -0.05
CA ILE A 361 34.85 -1.18 -0.51
C ILE A 361 36.27 -1.58 -0.09
N LYS A 362 36.39 -2.52 0.85
CA LYS A 362 37.68 -3.11 1.28
C LYS A 362 38.30 -3.99 0.21
N GLY A 363 37.47 -4.72 -0.53
CA GLY A 363 37.95 -5.63 -1.56
C GLY A 363 36.82 -6.28 -2.34
N ARG A 364 37.20 -6.90 -3.47
CA ARG A 364 36.29 -7.65 -4.33
C ARG A 364 36.94 -8.99 -4.66
N SER A 365 36.19 -10.07 -4.55
CA SER A 365 36.60 -11.41 -4.98
C SER A 365 35.62 -11.95 -6.01
N ALA A 366 36.11 -12.80 -6.91
CA ALA A 366 35.29 -13.39 -7.96
C ALA A 366 35.67 -14.86 -8.18
N ALA A 367 34.67 -15.73 -8.20
CA ALA A 367 34.79 -17.12 -8.59
C ALA A 367 34.07 -17.31 -9.92
N VAL A 368 34.78 -17.83 -10.92
CA VAL A 368 34.24 -18.00 -12.27
C VAL A 368 34.38 -19.44 -12.71
N PHE A 369 33.27 -20.03 -13.13
CA PHE A 369 33.21 -21.37 -13.68
C PHE A 369 32.96 -21.28 -15.19
N ILE A 370 33.77 -21.98 -15.98
CA ILE A 370 33.70 -21.98 -17.44
C ILE A 370 33.52 -23.41 -17.95
N ALA A 371 32.69 -23.59 -18.98
CA ALA A 371 32.41 -24.92 -19.51
C ALA A 371 33.66 -25.51 -20.16
N LYS A 372 34.00 -26.77 -19.89
CA LYS A 372 35.10 -27.46 -20.58
C LYS A 372 34.81 -27.55 -22.09
N GLY A 373 35.72 -27.05 -22.93
CA GLY A 373 35.58 -27.06 -24.40
C GLY A 373 36.53 -28.06 -25.08
N GLU A 374 36.25 -28.43 -26.33
CA GLU A 374 36.98 -29.49 -27.07
C GLU A 374 38.31 -29.05 -27.75
N THR A 375 38.75 -27.80 -27.62
CA THR A 375 40.01 -27.29 -28.20
C THR A 375 40.65 -26.25 -27.30
N PRO A 376 41.99 -26.00 -27.37
CA PRO A 376 42.68 -25.15 -26.42
C PRO A 376 42.13 -23.73 -26.51
N ARG A 377 41.33 -23.37 -25.51
CA ARG A 377 40.84 -22.00 -25.32
C ARG A 377 42.01 -21.15 -24.85
N THR A 378 41.90 -19.85 -25.11
CA THR A 378 42.72 -18.77 -24.54
C THR A 378 43.30 -19.15 -23.19
N ASP A 379 44.61 -18.96 -23.00
CA ASP A 379 45.30 -19.23 -21.75
C ASP A 379 44.46 -18.74 -20.56
N VAL A 380 44.10 -19.65 -19.65
CA VAL A 380 43.28 -19.35 -18.45
C VAL A 380 43.86 -18.16 -17.70
N ALA A 381 45.17 -17.91 -17.81
CA ALA A 381 45.83 -16.72 -17.31
C ALA A 381 45.30 -15.40 -17.93
N GLN A 382 45.08 -15.33 -19.24
CA GLN A 382 44.54 -14.15 -19.92
C GLN A 382 43.07 -13.90 -19.53
N ILE A 383 42.29 -14.97 -19.37
CA ILE A 383 40.91 -14.86 -18.87
C ILE A 383 40.91 -14.33 -17.43
N LYS A 384 41.82 -14.84 -16.59
CA LYS A 384 42.01 -14.36 -15.22
C LYS A 384 42.36 -12.88 -15.18
N GLU A 385 43.21 -12.40 -16.09
CA GLU A 385 43.55 -10.98 -16.20
C GLU A 385 42.38 -10.12 -16.69
N ALA A 386 41.60 -10.60 -17.67
CA ALA A 386 40.42 -9.88 -18.14
C ALA A 386 39.35 -9.73 -17.04
N VAL A 387 39.08 -10.80 -16.28
CA VAL A 387 38.17 -10.77 -15.13
C VAL A 387 38.68 -9.81 -14.06
N ARG A 388 39.99 -9.82 -13.78
CA ARG A 388 40.65 -8.91 -12.84
C ARG A 388 40.41 -7.44 -13.20
N ASN A 389 40.62 -7.08 -14.46
CA ASN A 389 40.41 -5.72 -14.94
C ASN A 389 38.91 -5.35 -14.94
N ALA A 390 38.03 -6.32 -15.21
CA ALA A 390 36.58 -6.08 -15.22
C ALA A 390 36.00 -5.75 -13.84
N ILE A 391 36.50 -6.38 -12.78
CA ILE A 391 36.07 -6.13 -11.39
C ILE A 391 36.66 -4.84 -10.80
N GLY A 392 37.70 -4.28 -11.42
CA GLY A 392 38.32 -3.02 -10.99
C GLY A 392 38.91 -3.11 -9.58
N ALA A 393 39.48 -4.25 -9.23
CA ALA A 393 40.15 -4.42 -7.96
C ALA A 393 41.42 -3.55 -7.95
N ASN A 394 41.39 -2.42 -7.25
CA ASN A 394 42.61 -1.69 -6.90
C ASN A 394 43.24 -2.42 -5.71
N PHE A 395 44.39 -3.05 -5.95
CA PHE A 395 45.06 -4.02 -5.09
C PHE A 395 46.03 -3.38 -4.09
N ASP A 396 45.61 -2.36 -3.34
CA ASP A 396 46.56 -1.63 -2.47
C ASP A 396 46.78 -2.29 -1.09
N SER A 397 46.00 -3.31 -0.74
CA SER A 397 46.03 -3.88 0.61
C SER A 397 46.73 -5.23 0.63
N GLY A 398 48.08 -5.23 0.65
CA GLY A 398 48.99 -6.22 1.30
C GLY A 398 48.75 -7.74 1.19
N ASN A 399 47.71 -8.19 0.51
CA ASN A 399 47.23 -9.55 0.43
C ASN A 399 47.56 -10.08 -0.97
N ASN A 400 48.01 -11.33 -1.04
CA ASN A 400 48.40 -11.97 -2.28
C ASN A 400 47.25 -11.92 -3.30
N VAL A 401 47.45 -11.11 -4.33
CA VAL A 401 46.55 -10.80 -5.46
C VAL A 401 46.05 -12.06 -6.19
N ASN A 402 46.73 -13.20 -6.00
CA ASN A 402 46.41 -14.45 -6.66
C ASN A 402 45.24 -15.25 -6.05
N ASP A 403 44.83 -14.96 -4.81
CA ASP A 403 43.79 -15.71 -4.08
C ASP A 403 42.37 -15.15 -4.27
N LEU A 404 42.21 -13.95 -4.80
CA LEU A 404 40.90 -13.26 -4.86
C LEU A 404 40.08 -13.62 -6.11
N VAL A 405 40.73 -14.07 -7.19
CA VAL A 405 40.05 -14.46 -8.43
C VAL A 405 40.41 -15.90 -8.77
N THR A 406 39.42 -16.77 -8.74
CA THR A 406 39.55 -18.19 -9.10
C THR A 406 38.77 -18.47 -10.37
N ILE A 407 39.39 -19.24 -11.28
CA ILE A 407 38.75 -19.70 -12.51
C ILE A 407 38.88 -21.21 -12.56
N HIS A 408 37.75 -21.90 -12.71
CA HIS A 408 37.69 -23.35 -12.82
C HIS A 408 36.95 -23.76 -14.07
N GLU A 409 37.53 -24.70 -14.82
CA GLU A 409 36.82 -25.35 -15.91
C GLU A 409 36.06 -26.55 -15.37
N VAL A 410 34.75 -26.58 -15.62
CA VAL A 410 33.85 -27.65 -15.16
C VAL A 410 32.93 -28.08 -16.31
N GLU A 411 32.41 -29.30 -16.21
CA GLU A 411 31.38 -29.78 -17.11
C GLU A 411 30.01 -29.38 -16.54
N PHE A 412 29.27 -28.56 -17.29
CA PHE A 412 27.93 -28.13 -16.88
C PHE A 412 26.92 -29.22 -17.22
N THR A 413 26.07 -29.58 -16.26
CA THR A 413 24.91 -30.42 -16.53
C THR A 413 23.83 -29.57 -17.19
N GLU A 414 23.32 -30.00 -18.35
CA GLU A 414 22.16 -29.35 -18.95
C GLU A 414 20.93 -29.60 -18.06
N SER A 415 20.56 -28.59 -17.27
CA SER A 415 19.28 -28.59 -16.56
C SER A 415 18.17 -28.40 -17.60
N SER A 416 17.61 -29.50 -18.09
CA SER A 416 16.40 -29.48 -18.91
C SER A 416 15.22 -28.97 -18.08
N VAL A 417 15.00 -27.65 -18.08
CA VAL A 417 13.89 -26.98 -17.39
C VAL A 417 12.51 -27.33 -18.00
N PHE A 418 12.48 -28.01 -19.16
CA PHE A 418 11.27 -28.59 -19.70
C PHE A 418 11.00 -29.98 -19.10
N GLY A 419 10.43 -29.97 -17.90
CA GLY A 419 9.72 -31.12 -17.35
C GLY A 419 8.59 -31.57 -18.30
N ALA A 420 8.19 -32.83 -18.17
CA ALA A 420 7.27 -33.62 -19.01
C ALA A 420 5.88 -33.03 -19.34
N ALA A 421 5.59 -31.76 -19.04
CA ALA A 421 4.35 -31.06 -19.35
C ALA A 421 4.24 -30.57 -20.81
N GLY A 422 5.36 -30.37 -21.50
CA GLY A 422 5.35 -29.93 -22.91
C GLY A 422 4.87 -31.00 -23.89
N GLN A 423 5.10 -32.28 -23.58
CA GLN A 423 4.69 -33.40 -24.43
C GLN A 423 3.23 -33.82 -24.21
N THR A 424 2.64 -33.55 -23.04
CA THR A 424 1.25 -33.92 -22.74
C THR A 424 0.26 -32.98 -23.41
N LEU A 425 0.55 -31.68 -23.48
CA LEU A 425 -0.30 -30.68 -24.16
C LEU A 425 -0.43 -30.94 -25.67
N GLY A 426 0.65 -31.36 -26.33
CA GLY A 426 0.62 -31.69 -27.75
C GLY A 426 -0.26 -32.90 -28.10
N GLN A 427 -0.33 -33.90 -27.20
CA GLN A 427 -1.16 -35.09 -27.41
C GLN A 427 -2.66 -34.80 -27.20
N TRP A 428 -3.01 -33.93 -26.25
CA TRP A 428 -4.40 -33.51 -26.02
C TRP A 428 -4.95 -32.67 -27.18
N GLN A 429 -4.13 -31.80 -27.77
CA GLN A 429 -4.53 -31.01 -28.95
C GLN A 429 -4.86 -31.93 -30.14
N GLN A 430 -4.04 -32.96 -30.38
CA GLN A 430 -4.23 -33.89 -31.49
C GLN A 430 -5.47 -34.79 -31.32
N LEU A 431 -5.81 -35.16 -30.07
CA LEU A 431 -7.06 -35.87 -29.75
C LEU A 431 -8.30 -35.00 -30.02
N ILE A 432 -8.25 -33.71 -29.63
CA ILE A 432 -9.36 -32.77 -29.82
C ILE A 432 -9.61 -32.50 -31.31
N ASP A 433 -8.55 -32.32 -32.11
CA ASP A 433 -8.70 -32.06 -33.55
C ASP A 433 -9.17 -33.30 -34.33
N THR A 434 -8.78 -34.51 -33.90
CA THR A 434 -9.17 -35.76 -34.58
C THR A 434 -10.60 -36.20 -34.24
N TYR A 435 -11.02 -36.07 -32.98
CA TYR A 435 -12.34 -36.54 -32.52
C TYR A 435 -13.38 -35.44 -32.34
N GLY A 436 -12.98 -34.17 -32.36
CA GLY A 436 -13.86 -32.99 -32.18
C GLY A 436 -15.08 -32.94 -33.12
N PRO A 437 -14.95 -33.23 -34.43
CA PRO A 437 -16.10 -33.21 -35.34
C PRO A 437 -17.14 -34.30 -35.04
N ILE A 438 -16.67 -35.49 -34.66
CA ILE A 438 -17.51 -36.65 -34.32
C ILE A 438 -18.21 -36.38 -32.98
N LEU A 439 -17.46 -35.87 -32.00
CA LEU A 439 -17.98 -35.55 -30.68
C LEU A 439 -19.06 -34.45 -30.76
N LYS A 440 -18.85 -33.41 -31.58
CA LYS A 440 -19.83 -32.33 -31.80
C LYS A 440 -21.12 -32.80 -32.49
N SER A 441 -21.03 -33.75 -33.42
CA SER A 441 -22.19 -34.32 -34.12
C SER A 441 -23.04 -35.27 -33.26
N LEU A 442 -22.43 -35.94 -32.26
CA LEU A 442 -23.11 -36.88 -31.37
C LEU A 442 -23.63 -36.23 -30.08
N LEU A 443 -22.91 -35.25 -29.53
CA LEU A 443 -23.30 -34.58 -28.28
C LEU A 443 -24.58 -33.76 -28.42
N GLY A 444 -24.78 -33.10 -29.57
CA GLY A 444 -25.94 -32.24 -29.83
C GLY A 444 -27.29 -32.96 -29.72
N PRO A 445 -27.54 -34.03 -30.49
CA PRO A 445 -28.80 -34.78 -30.39
C PRO A 445 -28.95 -35.48 -29.04
N LEU A 446 -27.84 -35.92 -28.41
CA LEU A 446 -27.88 -36.57 -27.10
C LEU A 446 -28.28 -35.60 -25.98
N LEU A 447 -27.76 -34.37 -25.98
CA LEU A 447 -28.18 -33.31 -25.06
C LEU A 447 -29.62 -32.88 -25.30
N ALA A 448 -30.07 -32.81 -26.56
CA ALA A 448 -31.46 -32.50 -26.88
C ALA A 448 -32.43 -33.57 -26.36
N ILE A 449 -32.07 -34.86 -26.46
CA ILE A 449 -32.86 -35.97 -25.91
C ILE A 449 -32.90 -35.93 -24.39
N ILE A 450 -31.77 -35.64 -23.72
CA ILE A 450 -31.72 -35.49 -22.26
C ILE A 450 -32.59 -34.31 -21.82
N MET A 451 -32.47 -33.14 -22.46
CA MET A 451 -33.32 -31.98 -22.19
C MET A 451 -34.81 -32.29 -22.40
N PHE A 452 -35.14 -33.04 -23.46
CA PHE A 452 -36.52 -33.46 -23.75
C PHE A 452 -37.08 -34.42 -22.70
N ILE A 453 -36.26 -35.35 -22.19
CA ILE A 453 -36.62 -36.27 -21.11
C ILE A 453 -36.80 -35.53 -19.78
N VAL A 454 -35.92 -34.57 -19.47
CA VAL A 454 -36.04 -33.72 -18.28
C VAL A 454 -37.31 -32.85 -18.34
N PHE A 455 -37.60 -32.27 -19.51
CA PHE A 455 -38.83 -31.50 -19.77
C PHE A 455 -40.10 -32.34 -19.61
N LEU A 456 -40.13 -33.57 -20.15
CA LEU A 456 -41.24 -34.51 -19.96
C LEU A 456 -41.41 -34.95 -18.50
N ARG A 457 -40.31 -35.08 -17.77
CA ARG A 457 -40.33 -35.44 -16.34
C ARG A 457 -40.83 -34.29 -15.47
N MET A 458 -40.62 -33.04 -15.91
CA MET A 458 -41.11 -31.83 -15.24
C MET A 458 -42.65 -31.72 -15.32
N PHE A 459 -43.26 -32.10 -16.44
CA PHE A 459 -44.72 -32.10 -16.60
C PHE A 459 -45.45 -33.18 -15.77
N LYS A 460 -44.78 -34.28 -15.41
CA LYS A 460 -45.36 -35.31 -14.53
C LYS A 460 -45.41 -34.92 -13.05
N LYS A 461 -44.79 -33.81 -12.65
CA LYS A 461 -44.77 -33.34 -11.25
C LYS A 461 -45.78 -32.23 -10.94
N PHE A 462 -46.54 -31.72 -11.92
CA PHE A 462 -47.65 -30.80 -11.64
C PHE A 462 -48.97 -31.58 -11.52
N LYS A 463 -49.24 -32.06 -10.30
CA LYS A 463 -50.62 -32.26 -9.82
C LYS A 463 -50.97 -31.02 -8.98
N PRO A 464 -52.15 -30.40 -9.15
CA PRO A 464 -52.59 -29.37 -8.23
C PRO A 464 -52.71 -29.99 -6.84
N SER A 465 -51.94 -29.47 -5.88
CA SER A 465 -52.16 -29.74 -4.46
C SER A 465 -53.47 -29.06 -4.11
N GLU A 466 -54.51 -29.87 -3.84
CA GLU A 466 -55.65 -29.39 -3.10
C GLU A 466 -55.14 -28.87 -1.75
N ALA A 467 -55.56 -27.65 -1.41
CA ALA A 467 -55.34 -27.08 -0.10
C ALA A 467 -56.17 -27.89 0.91
N GLU A 468 -55.51 -28.76 1.66
CA GLU A 468 -56.09 -29.44 2.80
C GLU A 468 -56.14 -28.46 3.97
N VAL A 469 -57.35 -27.97 4.26
CA VAL A 469 -57.68 -27.23 5.48
C VAL A 469 -57.66 -28.23 6.63
N GLN A 470 -56.57 -28.26 7.40
CA GLN A 470 -56.55 -28.92 8.71
C GLN A 470 -57.32 -28.05 9.71
N VAL A 471 -58.52 -28.50 10.04
CA VAL A 471 -59.25 -28.10 11.24
C VAL A 471 -58.52 -28.76 12.42
N LEU A 472 -58.03 -27.96 13.38
CA LEU A 472 -57.51 -28.47 14.64
C LEU A 472 -58.67 -28.95 15.52
N ASP A 473 -58.59 -30.19 15.98
CA ASP A 473 -59.47 -30.79 16.99
C ASP A 473 -59.17 -30.27 18.41
N GLU A 474 -60.21 -30.29 19.25
CA GLU A 474 -60.27 -29.71 20.61
C GLU A 474 -59.48 -30.46 21.71
N ASP A 475 -58.70 -31.50 21.39
CA ASP A 475 -58.12 -32.38 22.42
C ASP A 475 -56.71 -31.99 22.92
N ASP A 476 -56.08 -30.95 22.35
CA ASP A 476 -54.75 -30.47 22.80
C ASP A 476 -54.82 -29.42 23.94
N GLN A 477 -56.02 -29.00 24.37
CA GLN A 477 -56.18 -27.99 25.43
C GLN A 477 -55.91 -28.50 26.85
N GLN A 478 -55.73 -29.81 27.07
CA GLN A 478 -55.56 -30.37 28.43
C GLN A 478 -54.11 -30.68 28.84
N LEU A 479 -53.11 -30.46 27.99
CA LEU A 479 -51.71 -30.77 28.33
C LEU A 479 -50.86 -29.58 28.82
N LEU A 480 -51.44 -28.39 29.01
CA LEU A 480 -50.72 -27.20 29.48
C LEU A 480 -51.25 -26.58 30.78
N ALA A 481 -52.03 -27.33 31.56
CA ALA A 481 -52.40 -26.96 32.92
C ALA A 481 -51.37 -27.52 33.92
N GLY A 482 -50.16 -26.97 33.89
CA GLY A 482 -49.06 -27.47 34.71
C GLY A 482 -48.02 -26.41 35.05
N THR A 483 -48.18 -25.81 36.23
CA THR A 483 -47.16 -25.16 37.08
C THR A 483 -46.92 -23.64 36.96
N ARG A 484 -47.24 -23.02 38.12
CA ARG A 484 -46.55 -21.93 38.84
C ARG A 484 -46.72 -20.48 38.36
N SER A 485 -47.46 -19.77 39.23
CA SER A 485 -47.43 -18.34 39.50
C SER A 485 -46.01 -17.75 39.55
N LEU A 486 -45.78 -16.72 38.74
CA LEU A 486 -44.96 -15.57 39.12
C LEU A 486 -45.65 -14.29 38.60
N GLY A 487 -45.60 -13.26 39.44
CA GLY A 487 -46.34 -12.03 39.31
C GLY A 487 -45.89 -11.10 38.19
N SER A 488 -46.76 -10.11 37.98
CA SER A 488 -46.72 -8.95 37.10
C SER A 488 -45.36 -8.39 36.67
N GLY A 489 -45.20 -8.22 35.35
CA GLY A 489 -44.33 -7.21 34.74
C GLY A 489 -43.37 -7.76 33.69
N LEU A 490 -43.78 -7.80 32.42
CA LEU A 490 -42.85 -7.98 31.29
C LEU A 490 -42.09 -6.67 31.05
N THR A 491 -40.78 -6.66 31.25
CA THR A 491 -39.91 -5.51 30.95
C THR A 491 -39.46 -5.53 29.47
N PRO A 492 -39.15 -4.36 28.87
CA PRO A 492 -38.69 -4.26 27.48
C PRO A 492 -37.42 -5.06 27.15
N GLU A 493 -36.56 -5.30 28.14
CA GLU A 493 -35.32 -6.09 27.97
C GLU A 493 -35.60 -7.57 27.71
N LEU A 494 -36.63 -8.16 28.35
CA LEU A 494 -36.98 -9.58 28.14
C LEU A 494 -37.58 -9.82 26.74
N LEU A 495 -38.19 -8.78 26.15
CA LEU A 495 -38.72 -8.81 24.80
C LEU A 495 -37.60 -8.75 23.75
N ASN A 496 -36.52 -8.00 24.03
CA ASN A 496 -35.35 -7.92 23.16
C ASN A 496 -34.54 -9.23 23.14
N ASP A 497 -34.43 -9.91 24.28
CA ASP A 497 -33.75 -11.21 24.37
C ASP A 497 -34.56 -12.34 23.68
N LEU A 498 -35.89 -12.35 23.76
CA LEU A 498 -36.71 -13.35 23.07
C LEU A 498 -36.73 -13.19 21.54
N ILE A 499 -36.53 -11.97 21.03
CA ILE A 499 -36.44 -11.68 19.59
C ILE A 499 -35.15 -12.24 18.98
N GLN A 500 -34.06 -12.31 19.76
CA GLN A 500 -32.78 -12.84 19.28
C GLN A 500 -32.72 -14.37 19.26
N GLU A 501 -33.41 -15.06 20.17
CA GLU A 501 -33.30 -16.53 20.24
C GLU A 501 -34.29 -17.29 19.35
N LYS A 502 -35.52 -16.78 19.11
CA LYS A 502 -36.53 -17.47 18.29
C LYS A 502 -37.43 -16.50 17.49
N PRO A 503 -37.05 -16.14 16.25
CA PRO A 503 -37.79 -15.16 15.43
C PRO A 503 -39.19 -15.61 15.01
N ASP A 504 -39.46 -16.92 15.00
CA ASP A 504 -40.73 -17.46 14.48
C ASP A 504 -41.94 -17.25 15.41
N ASN A 505 -41.72 -16.85 16.66
CA ASN A 505 -42.79 -16.72 17.68
C ASN A 505 -43.13 -15.26 18.06
N VAL A 506 -42.50 -14.28 17.42
CA VAL A 506 -42.66 -12.84 17.75
C VAL A 506 -44.07 -12.33 17.45
N GLY A 507 -44.73 -12.88 16.41
CA GLY A 507 -46.10 -12.50 16.03
C GLY A 507 -47.15 -12.83 17.09
N THR A 508 -46.99 -13.96 17.78
CA THR A 508 -47.93 -14.42 18.82
C THR A 508 -47.76 -13.64 20.12
N ALA A 509 -46.53 -13.20 20.43
CA ALA A 509 -46.23 -12.38 21.60
C ALA A 509 -46.72 -10.93 21.45
N LEU A 510 -46.56 -10.33 20.26
CA LEU A 510 -47.09 -9.00 19.94
C LEU A 510 -48.62 -8.96 19.97
N ARG A 511 -49.28 -10.01 19.45
CA ARG A 511 -50.73 -10.14 19.47
C ARG A 511 -51.27 -10.20 20.91
N ARG A 512 -50.61 -10.94 21.81
CA ARG A 512 -50.98 -11.02 23.23
C ARG A 512 -50.77 -9.72 23.98
N TYR A 513 -49.69 -8.98 23.70
CA TYR A 513 -49.44 -7.67 24.30
C TYR A 513 -50.50 -6.63 23.89
N LEU A 514 -50.94 -6.67 22.63
CA LEU A 514 -52.03 -5.83 22.15
C LEU A 514 -53.40 -6.21 22.76
N GLU A 515 -53.63 -7.50 23.02
CA GLU A 515 -54.85 -7.98 23.68
C GLU A 515 -54.89 -7.70 25.19
N THR A 516 -53.74 -7.66 25.89
CA THR A 516 -53.68 -7.31 27.33
C THR A 516 -53.51 -5.82 27.59
N GLY A 517 -53.04 -5.04 26.61
CA GLY A 517 -52.88 -3.58 26.70
C GLY A 517 -54.19 -2.78 26.66
N SER A 518 -55.35 -3.43 26.51
CA SER A 518 -56.66 -2.76 26.50
C SER A 518 -57.39 -2.78 27.84
N SER A 519 -56.77 -3.25 28.92
CA SER A 519 -57.35 -3.22 30.27
C SER A 519 -56.31 -2.83 31.32
N SER A 520 -55.88 -1.57 31.26
CA SER A 520 -55.34 -0.83 32.40
C SER A 520 -55.41 0.66 32.11
#